data_AF-A0A0K8QJ54-F1
#
_entry.id   AF-A0A0K8QJ54-F1
#
_cell.length_a   1.000
_cell.length_b   1.000
_cell.length_c   1.000
_cell.angle_alpha   90.00
_cell.angle_beta   90.00
_cell.angle_gamma   90.00
#
_symmetry.space_group_name_H-M   'P 1'
#
loop_
_entity.id
_entity.type
_entity.pdbx_description
1 polymer ?
#
loop_
_entity_poly.entity_id
_entity_poly.type
_entity_poly.pdbx_seq_one_letter_code
_entity_poly.pdbx_strand_id
1 'polypeptide(L)'
;MKRHAFARALSQDLRQLWLDLRESRLANAAAELAAKLNDGDPCPVCGSAEHPSPAAAGLTALALAEEEQSAHERYDESEHELLQAAGELAAAEQEVAVLAAQGGGIDPKEAASAEALAKDALALARSAVDSLKRGKAELARMTERIARLEEEQVQEDTAAAQAGSTMALLGEQRESLETLLCGLRDGFDTLHERIDALTGHRELLQSAVAAGVQLERAREALDDASAALETALAANGFDTADAARLEILDEQHAARLDEAIRSAETESARLAELFESEDLVLAAKEAQIGEVPLTAVELAALEQDAGRAEETARRLDLAAGLAAR
;
A
#
# COMPACT_ATOMS: atom_id res chain seq x y z
N MET A 1 99.91 -10.16 10.45
CA MET A 1 100.79 -10.94 9.52
C MET A 1 102.18 -10.32 9.33
N LYS A 2 102.33 -9.09 8.81
CA LYS A 2 103.66 -8.44 8.62
C LYS A 2 104.46 -8.24 9.92
N ARG A 3 103.81 -7.84 11.02
CA ARG A 3 104.43 -7.66 12.35
C ARG A 3 104.96 -8.98 12.93
N HIS A 4 104.17 -10.05 12.94
CA HIS A 4 104.61 -11.39 13.37
C HIS A 4 105.77 -11.93 12.52
N ALA A 5 105.71 -11.79 11.19
CA ALA A 5 106.79 -12.21 10.31
C ALA A 5 108.10 -11.45 10.58
N PHE A 6 108.00 -10.14 10.83
CA PHE A 6 109.15 -9.30 11.20
C PHE A 6 109.70 -9.66 12.60
N ALA A 7 108.84 -9.80 13.61
CA ALA A 7 109.24 -10.19 14.96
C ALA A 7 109.91 -11.58 14.98
N ARG A 8 109.42 -12.51 14.15
CA ARG A 8 110.02 -13.85 13.99
C ARG A 8 111.41 -13.79 13.38
N ALA A 9 111.58 -13.02 12.30
CA ALA A 9 112.88 -12.85 11.67
C ALA A 9 113.88 -12.17 12.63
N LEU A 10 113.43 -11.10 13.31
CA LEU A 10 114.24 -10.39 14.30
C LEU A 10 114.66 -11.28 15.47
N SER A 11 113.75 -12.07 16.04
CA SER A 11 114.09 -13.03 17.09
C SER A 11 115.09 -14.08 16.61
N GLN A 12 114.92 -14.62 15.39
CA GLN A 12 115.85 -15.58 14.82
C GLN A 12 117.25 -14.97 14.63
N ASP A 13 117.34 -13.74 14.13
CA ASP A 13 118.60 -13.02 13.95
C ASP A 13 119.30 -12.73 15.29
N LEU A 14 118.54 -12.29 16.30
CA LEU A 14 119.07 -12.01 17.65
C LEU A 14 119.46 -13.28 18.40
N ARG A 15 118.73 -14.37 18.18
CA ARG A 15 119.09 -15.70 18.67
C ARG A 15 120.41 -16.16 18.09
N GLN A 16 120.58 -16.01 16.77
CA GLN A 16 121.82 -16.42 16.10
C GLN A 16 123.00 -15.59 16.62
N LEU A 17 122.83 -14.27 16.74
CA LEU A 17 123.85 -13.39 17.33
C LEU A 17 124.24 -13.81 18.76
N TRP A 18 123.26 -14.11 19.61
CA TRP A 18 123.52 -14.59 20.96
C TRP A 18 124.26 -15.93 20.96
N LEU A 19 123.85 -16.89 20.12
CA LEU A 19 124.52 -18.18 20.00
C LEU A 19 125.97 -18.06 19.49
N ASP A 20 126.22 -17.18 18.51
CA ASP A 20 127.56 -16.92 17.97
C ASP A 20 128.48 -16.28 19.03
N LEU A 21 127.95 -15.35 19.83
CA LEU A 21 128.67 -14.73 20.95
C LEU A 21 128.93 -15.73 22.08
N ARG A 22 127.96 -16.60 22.37
CA ARG A 22 128.11 -17.68 23.35
C ARG A 22 129.15 -18.70 22.90
N GLU A 23 129.14 -19.09 21.63
CA GLU A 23 130.16 -19.97 21.05
C GLU A 23 131.55 -19.32 21.10
N SER A 24 131.63 -18.02 20.75
CA SER A 24 132.87 -17.24 20.84
C SER A 24 133.40 -17.17 22.27
N ARG A 25 132.53 -16.97 23.27
CA ARG A 25 132.91 -17.00 24.70
C ARG A 25 133.37 -18.38 25.15
N LEU A 26 132.70 -19.45 24.73
CA LEU A 26 133.11 -20.82 25.04
C LEU A 26 134.46 -21.18 24.40
N ALA A 27 134.68 -20.77 23.14
CA ALA A 27 135.96 -20.92 22.45
C ALA A 27 137.07 -20.12 23.14
N ASN A 28 136.75 -18.91 23.63
CA ASN A 28 137.68 -18.10 24.42
C ASN A 28 138.04 -18.75 25.76
N ALA A 29 137.05 -19.26 26.50
CA ALA A 29 137.28 -19.99 27.74
C ALA A 29 138.13 -21.26 27.50
N ALA A 30 137.90 -21.96 26.39
CA ALA A 30 138.75 -23.09 25.97
C ALA A 30 140.19 -22.65 25.66
N ALA A 31 140.38 -21.48 25.04
CA ALA A 31 141.70 -20.90 24.78
C ALA A 31 142.44 -20.49 26.07
N GLU A 32 141.74 -19.90 27.04
CA GLU A 32 142.33 -19.57 28.36
C GLU A 32 142.74 -20.83 29.13
N LEU A 33 141.96 -21.91 29.02
CA LEU A 33 142.31 -23.21 29.60
C LEU A 33 143.50 -23.84 28.87
N ALA A 34 143.54 -23.76 27.54
CA ALA A 34 144.65 -24.25 26.72
C ALA A 34 145.96 -23.49 26.99
N ALA A 35 145.90 -22.18 27.24
CA ALA A 35 147.06 -21.36 27.60
C ALA A 35 147.71 -21.74 28.95
N LYS A 36 146.99 -22.51 29.79
CA LYS A 36 147.47 -23.00 31.09
C LYS A 36 147.99 -24.45 31.03
N LEU A 37 148.01 -25.08 29.85
CA LEU A 37 148.56 -26.42 29.65
C LEU A 37 150.08 -26.36 29.55
N ASN A 38 150.77 -27.21 30.33
CA ASN A 38 152.21 -27.42 30.23
C ASN A 38 152.47 -28.82 29.65
N ASP A 39 153.55 -28.98 28.88
CA ASP A 39 153.91 -30.28 28.28
C ASP A 39 154.14 -31.35 29.36
N GLY A 40 153.35 -32.43 29.30
CA GLY A 40 153.42 -33.57 30.20
C GLY A 40 152.47 -33.55 31.40
N ASP A 41 151.81 -32.43 31.69
CA ASP A 41 150.81 -32.34 32.77
C ASP A 41 149.41 -32.77 32.29
N PRO A 42 148.62 -33.50 33.10
CA PRO A 42 147.26 -33.87 32.72
C PRO A 42 146.34 -32.64 32.64
N CYS A 43 145.65 -32.47 31.51
CA CYS A 43 144.68 -31.39 31.30
C CYS A 43 143.56 -31.40 32.36
N PRO A 44 143.20 -30.26 32.96
CA PRO A 44 142.22 -30.20 34.06
C PRO A 44 140.78 -30.52 33.65
N VAL A 45 140.47 -30.58 32.34
CA VAL A 45 139.12 -30.91 31.83
C VAL A 45 138.99 -32.37 31.43
N CYS A 46 139.95 -32.92 30.67
CA CYS A 46 139.86 -34.28 30.12
C CYS A 46 140.88 -35.28 30.71
N GLY A 47 141.90 -34.82 31.43
CA GLY A 47 142.93 -35.66 32.07
C GLY A 47 144.04 -36.20 31.17
N SER A 48 144.06 -35.84 29.87
CA SER A 48 145.12 -36.26 28.92
C SER A 48 146.41 -35.46 29.08
N ALA A 49 147.57 -36.08 28.87
CA ALA A 49 148.89 -35.44 28.84
C ALA A 49 149.30 -34.93 27.44
N GLU A 50 148.54 -35.27 26.39
CA GLU A 50 148.77 -34.81 25.01
C GLU A 50 147.56 -34.02 24.47
N HIS A 51 147.81 -32.85 23.87
CA HIS A 51 146.82 -31.99 23.22
C HIS A 51 147.33 -31.53 21.84
N PRO A 52 147.02 -32.25 20.74
CA PRO A 52 147.62 -32.01 19.43
C PRO A 52 147.15 -30.73 18.70
N SER A 53 146.15 -30.02 19.23
CA SER A 53 145.69 -28.73 18.68
C SER A 53 145.05 -27.88 19.78
N PRO A 54 145.84 -27.21 20.64
CA PRO A 54 145.30 -26.31 21.67
C PRO A 54 144.53 -25.14 21.03
N ALA A 55 143.46 -24.69 21.69
CA ALA A 55 142.65 -23.58 21.21
C ALA A 55 143.47 -22.28 21.13
N ALA A 56 143.34 -21.54 20.03
CA ALA A 56 144.09 -20.32 19.79
C ALA A 56 143.67 -19.20 20.76
N ALA A 57 144.63 -18.41 21.25
CA ALA A 57 144.39 -17.30 22.18
C ALA A 57 143.33 -16.33 21.63
N GLY A 58 142.25 -16.14 22.39
CA GLY A 58 141.15 -15.24 22.04
C GLY A 58 141.27 -13.85 22.68
N LEU A 59 140.28 -13.00 22.39
CA LEU A 59 140.05 -11.67 22.98
C LEU A 59 139.89 -11.71 24.52
N THR A 60 139.73 -10.58 25.21
CA THR A 60 139.54 -10.57 26.67
C THR A 60 138.19 -11.19 27.08
N ALA A 61 138.20 -12.19 27.98
CA ALA A 61 137.01 -12.95 28.39
C ALA A 61 135.88 -12.12 29.02
N LEU A 62 136.20 -10.97 29.63
CA LEU A 62 135.21 -10.09 30.25
C LEU A 62 134.34 -9.37 29.21
N ALA A 63 134.92 -8.89 28.11
CA ALA A 63 134.18 -8.17 27.07
C ALA A 63 133.18 -9.08 26.34
N LEU A 64 133.58 -10.33 26.05
CA LEU A 64 132.70 -11.34 25.43
C LEU A 64 131.54 -11.75 26.35
N ALA A 65 131.74 -11.74 27.67
CA ALA A 65 130.68 -12.06 28.62
C ALA A 65 129.62 -10.95 28.71
N GLU A 66 130.03 -9.67 28.66
CA GLU A 66 129.12 -8.53 28.62
C GLU A 66 128.36 -8.45 27.29
N GLU A 67 129.02 -8.72 26.16
CA GLU A 67 128.39 -8.78 24.84
C GLU A 67 127.38 -9.93 24.72
N GLU A 68 127.71 -11.13 25.22
CA GLU A 68 126.77 -12.27 25.26
C GLU A 68 125.54 -11.93 26.11
N GLN A 69 125.72 -11.35 27.30
CA GLN A 69 124.62 -11.00 28.18
C GLN A 69 123.70 -9.96 27.54
N SER A 70 124.26 -8.93 26.90
CA SER A 70 123.47 -7.93 26.16
C SER A 70 122.73 -8.56 24.96
N ALA A 71 123.35 -9.49 24.24
CA ALA A 71 122.70 -10.22 23.16
C ALA A 71 121.59 -11.16 23.66
N HIS A 72 121.77 -11.77 24.84
CA HIS A 72 120.76 -12.60 25.49
C HIS A 72 119.54 -11.78 25.88
N GLU A 73 119.72 -10.62 26.51
CA GLU A 73 118.64 -9.72 26.89
C GLU A 73 117.85 -9.22 25.67
N ARG A 74 118.56 -8.87 24.58
CA ARG A 74 117.92 -8.49 23.31
C ARG A 74 117.16 -9.64 22.68
N TYR A 75 117.69 -10.87 22.75
CA TYR A 75 116.98 -12.06 22.30
C TYR A 75 115.71 -12.30 23.14
N ASP A 76 115.80 -12.25 24.46
CA ASP A 76 114.65 -12.44 25.36
C ASP A 76 113.56 -11.40 25.12
N GLU A 77 113.92 -10.13 24.92
CA GLU A 77 112.97 -9.06 24.55
C GLU A 77 112.32 -9.35 23.19
N SER A 78 113.09 -9.81 22.21
CA SER A 78 112.57 -10.16 20.89
C SER A 78 111.66 -11.40 20.90
N GLU A 79 111.91 -12.37 21.78
CA GLU A 79 111.04 -13.54 21.99
C GLU A 79 109.73 -13.12 22.63
N HIS A 80 109.76 -12.19 23.59
CA HIS A 80 108.55 -11.64 24.17
C HIS A 80 107.70 -10.90 23.12
N GLU A 81 108.31 -10.07 22.28
CA GLU A 81 107.62 -9.40 21.17
C GLU A 81 107.08 -10.39 20.12
N LEU A 82 107.81 -11.48 19.84
CA LEU A 82 107.33 -12.55 18.97
C LEU A 82 106.09 -13.24 19.55
N LEU A 83 106.11 -13.58 20.85
CA LEU A 83 104.97 -14.20 21.54
C LEU A 83 103.73 -13.29 21.51
N GLN A 84 103.91 -11.98 21.74
CA GLN A 84 102.81 -11.02 21.63
C GLN A 84 102.25 -10.96 20.21
N ALA A 85 103.12 -10.82 19.21
CA ALA A 85 102.71 -10.75 17.81
C ALA A 85 102.05 -12.06 17.32
N ALA A 86 102.44 -13.21 17.87
CA ALA A 86 101.81 -14.50 17.63
C ALA A 86 100.41 -14.60 18.27
N GLY A 87 100.27 -14.12 19.50
CA GLY A 87 98.97 -14.02 20.19
C GLY A 87 97.98 -13.13 19.46
N GLU A 88 98.42 -11.95 19.01
CA GLU A 88 97.61 -11.04 18.18
C GLU A 88 97.17 -11.70 16.86
N LEU A 89 98.08 -12.42 16.20
CA LEU A 89 97.76 -13.13 14.95
C LEU A 89 96.74 -14.24 15.17
N ALA A 90 96.92 -15.07 16.20
CA ALA A 90 96.01 -16.16 16.51
C ALA A 90 94.62 -15.66 16.90
N ALA A 91 94.52 -14.56 17.65
CA ALA A 91 93.23 -13.93 17.97
C ALA A 91 92.51 -13.43 16.71
N ALA A 92 93.23 -12.75 15.80
CA ALA A 92 92.66 -12.28 14.55
C ALA A 92 92.24 -13.44 13.62
N GLU A 93 93.03 -14.52 13.55
CA GLU A 93 92.69 -15.72 12.78
C GLU A 93 91.44 -16.42 13.35
N GLN A 94 91.33 -16.49 14.68
CA GLN A 94 90.14 -17.02 15.34
C GLN A 94 88.90 -16.16 15.08
N GLU A 95 89.01 -14.83 15.14
CA GLU A 95 87.90 -13.92 14.79
C GLU A 95 87.46 -14.12 13.34
N VAL A 96 88.40 -14.23 12.40
CA VAL A 96 88.10 -14.51 10.99
C VAL A 96 87.39 -15.86 10.85
N ALA A 97 87.83 -16.90 11.55
CA ALA A 97 87.20 -18.21 11.51
C ALA A 97 85.77 -18.18 12.10
N VAL A 98 85.55 -17.45 13.20
CA VAL A 98 84.22 -17.27 13.79
C VAL A 98 83.30 -16.52 12.84
N LEU A 99 83.76 -15.41 12.24
CA LEU A 99 83.00 -14.65 11.27
C LEU A 99 82.67 -15.49 10.02
N ALA A 100 83.61 -16.29 9.55
CA ALA A 100 83.40 -17.21 8.43
C ALA A 100 82.40 -18.33 8.76
N ALA A 101 82.40 -18.85 9.99
CA ALA A 101 81.45 -19.87 10.45
C ALA A 101 80.04 -19.30 10.73
N GLN A 102 79.95 -18.04 11.13
CA GLN A 102 78.68 -17.32 11.29
C GLN A 102 78.09 -16.92 9.93
N GLY A 103 78.95 -16.66 8.94
CA GLY A 103 78.55 -16.51 7.54
C GLY A 103 78.04 -17.84 6.96
N GLY A 104 77.03 -17.76 6.09
CA GLY A 104 76.68 -18.90 5.23
C GLY A 104 77.74 -19.10 4.13
N GLY A 105 77.75 -20.27 3.48
CA GLY A 105 78.68 -20.57 2.38
C GLY A 105 78.31 -19.94 1.03
N ILE A 106 77.40 -18.97 1.00
CA ILE A 106 76.87 -18.34 -0.21
C ILE A 106 77.62 -17.03 -0.45
N ASP A 107 77.93 -16.72 -1.71
CA ASP A 107 78.56 -15.45 -2.06
C ASP A 107 77.68 -14.26 -1.61
N PRO A 108 78.23 -13.19 -0.99
CA PRO A 108 77.44 -12.07 -0.51
C PRO A 108 76.56 -11.40 -1.58
N LYS A 109 76.97 -11.39 -2.85
CA LYS A 109 76.15 -10.83 -3.93
C LYS A 109 75.00 -11.76 -4.28
N GLU A 110 75.24 -13.07 -4.28
CA GLU A 110 74.19 -14.08 -4.47
C GLU A 110 73.16 -14.02 -3.33
N ALA A 111 73.61 -13.89 -2.08
CA ALA A 111 72.73 -13.73 -0.92
C ALA A 111 71.88 -12.45 -1.02
N ALA A 112 72.49 -11.31 -1.39
CA ALA A 112 71.76 -10.06 -1.59
C ALA A 112 70.74 -10.13 -2.74
N SER A 113 71.10 -10.79 -3.84
CA SER A 113 70.18 -11.03 -4.96
C SER A 113 69.01 -11.94 -4.56
N ALA A 114 69.28 -13.01 -3.80
CA ALA A 114 68.26 -13.91 -3.30
C ALA A 114 67.31 -13.21 -2.30
N GLU A 115 67.85 -12.36 -1.43
CA GLU A 115 67.05 -11.54 -0.51
C GLU A 115 66.13 -10.57 -1.27
N ALA A 116 66.64 -9.89 -2.30
CA ALA A 116 65.85 -8.99 -3.13
C ALA A 116 64.70 -9.74 -3.82
N LEU A 117 64.98 -10.88 -4.46
CA LEU A 117 63.97 -11.73 -5.09
C LEU A 117 62.93 -12.24 -4.08
N ALA A 118 63.35 -12.63 -2.88
CA ALA A 118 62.44 -13.08 -1.82
C ALA A 118 61.53 -11.94 -1.33
N LYS A 119 62.05 -10.72 -1.22
CA LYS A 119 61.26 -9.53 -0.85
C LYS A 119 60.22 -9.21 -1.92
N ASP A 120 60.61 -9.25 -3.20
CA ASP A 120 59.69 -9.02 -4.32
C ASP A 120 58.60 -10.09 -4.37
N ALA A 121 58.98 -11.36 -4.24
CA ALA A 121 58.04 -12.48 -4.17
C ALA A 121 57.05 -12.34 -2.99
N LEU A 122 57.54 -11.91 -1.82
CA LEU A 122 56.71 -11.66 -0.65
C LEU A 122 55.73 -10.49 -0.88
N ALA A 123 56.18 -9.41 -1.52
CA ALA A 123 55.32 -8.28 -1.86
C ALA A 123 54.21 -8.70 -2.84
N LEU A 124 54.55 -9.48 -3.86
CA LEU A 124 53.58 -10.05 -4.80
C LEU A 124 52.57 -10.98 -4.10
N ALA A 125 53.05 -11.88 -3.24
CA ALA A 125 52.19 -12.79 -2.48
C ALA A 125 51.21 -12.03 -1.58
N ARG A 126 51.67 -10.97 -0.90
CA ARG A 126 50.80 -10.10 -0.08
C ARG A 126 49.73 -9.40 -0.92
N SER A 127 50.11 -8.83 -2.06
CA SER A 127 49.15 -8.21 -2.99
C SER A 127 48.11 -9.20 -3.53
N ALA A 128 48.53 -10.43 -3.84
CA ALA A 128 47.64 -11.50 -4.27
C ALA A 128 46.64 -11.90 -3.17
N VAL A 129 47.09 -12.01 -1.91
CA VAL A 129 46.21 -12.30 -0.76
C VAL A 129 45.17 -11.20 -0.58
N ASP A 130 45.55 -9.93 -0.68
CA ASP A 130 44.61 -8.82 -0.54
C ASP A 130 43.62 -8.76 -1.71
N SER A 131 44.07 -9.09 -2.92
CA SER A 131 43.20 -9.20 -4.10
C SER A 131 42.19 -10.34 -3.94
N LEU A 132 42.63 -11.49 -3.42
CA LEU A 132 41.74 -12.61 -3.11
C LEU A 132 40.70 -12.24 -2.04
N LYS A 133 41.10 -11.53 -0.98
CA LYS A 133 40.16 -11.05 0.04
C LYS A 133 39.10 -10.13 -0.56
N ARG A 134 39.50 -9.17 -1.40
CA ARG A 134 38.55 -8.28 -2.11
C ARG A 134 37.61 -9.08 -3.01
N GLY A 135 38.13 -10.01 -3.82
CA GLY A 135 37.31 -10.85 -4.69
C GLY A 135 36.32 -11.73 -3.92
N LYS A 136 36.70 -12.28 -2.78
CA LYS A 136 35.79 -13.05 -1.91
C LYS A 136 34.68 -12.17 -1.31
N ALA A 137 35.01 -10.96 -0.88
CA ALA A 137 34.03 -10.02 -0.35
C ALA A 137 33.04 -9.58 -1.45
N GLU A 138 33.53 -9.32 -2.66
CA GLU A 138 32.68 -8.98 -3.81
C GLU A 138 31.78 -10.15 -4.21
N LEU A 139 32.32 -11.38 -4.27
CA LEU A 139 31.54 -12.58 -4.54
C LEU A 139 30.41 -12.76 -3.51
N ALA A 140 30.72 -12.64 -2.22
CA ALA A 140 29.72 -12.75 -1.16
C ALA A 140 28.59 -11.70 -1.32
N ARG A 141 28.96 -10.45 -1.62
CA ARG A 141 28.00 -9.37 -1.88
C ARG A 141 27.12 -9.65 -3.10
N MET A 142 27.71 -10.17 -4.19
CA MET A 142 26.96 -10.50 -5.40
C MET A 142 26.02 -11.68 -5.16
N THR A 143 26.46 -12.72 -4.45
CA THR A 143 25.61 -13.86 -4.08
C THR A 143 24.42 -13.42 -3.22
N GLU A 144 24.62 -12.57 -2.23
CA GLU A 144 23.53 -12.02 -1.41
C GLU A 144 22.56 -11.18 -2.25
N ARG A 145 23.08 -10.37 -3.18
CA ARG A 145 22.25 -9.59 -4.10
C ARG A 145 21.42 -10.48 -5.03
N ILE A 146 22.00 -11.56 -5.55
CA ILE A 146 21.30 -12.52 -6.40
C ILE A 146 20.17 -13.17 -5.60
N ALA A 147 20.45 -13.70 -4.40
CA ALA A 147 19.44 -14.32 -3.56
C ALA A 147 18.26 -13.38 -3.25
N ARG A 148 18.54 -12.10 -2.97
CA ARG A 148 17.48 -11.10 -2.75
C ARG A 148 16.66 -10.86 -4.02
N LEU A 149 17.30 -10.73 -5.18
CA LEU A 149 16.60 -10.50 -6.45
C LEU A 149 15.76 -11.72 -6.86
N GLU A 150 16.21 -12.94 -6.58
CA GLU A 150 15.43 -14.16 -6.80
C GLU A 150 14.19 -14.20 -5.89
N GLU A 151 14.31 -13.79 -4.63
CA GLU A 151 13.17 -13.68 -3.71
C GLU A 151 12.17 -12.60 -4.17
N GLU A 152 12.66 -11.41 -4.56
CA GLU A 152 11.84 -10.33 -5.13
C GLU A 152 11.12 -10.82 -6.41
N GLN A 153 11.80 -11.55 -7.30
CA GLN A 153 11.19 -12.09 -8.51
C GLN A 153 10.05 -13.07 -8.20
N VAL A 154 10.24 -13.99 -7.25
CA VAL A 154 9.19 -14.95 -6.85
C VAL A 154 7.97 -14.24 -6.28
N GLN A 155 8.18 -13.16 -5.51
CA GLN A 155 7.07 -12.35 -4.96
C GLN A 155 6.28 -11.66 -6.08
N GLU A 156 6.98 -11.03 -7.04
CA GLU A 156 6.36 -10.36 -8.18
C GLU A 156 5.62 -11.36 -9.10
N ASP A 157 6.20 -12.53 -9.39
CA ASP A 157 5.55 -13.56 -10.19
C ASP A 157 4.27 -14.08 -9.52
N THR A 158 4.30 -14.22 -8.18
CA THR A 158 3.12 -14.61 -7.40
C THR A 158 2.03 -13.52 -7.45
N ALA A 159 2.41 -12.25 -7.29
CA ALA A 159 1.50 -11.13 -7.37
C ALA A 159 0.88 -11.00 -8.78
N ALA A 160 1.68 -11.19 -9.83
CA ALA A 160 1.22 -11.18 -11.22
C ALA A 160 0.23 -12.32 -11.48
N ALA A 161 0.49 -13.53 -10.98
CA ALA A 161 -0.43 -14.67 -11.11
C ALA A 161 -1.78 -14.42 -10.39
N GLN A 162 -1.74 -13.83 -9.20
CA GLN A 162 -2.95 -13.44 -8.45
C GLN A 162 -3.75 -12.36 -9.17
N ALA A 163 -3.08 -11.34 -9.70
CA ALA A 163 -3.69 -10.27 -10.48
C ALA A 163 -4.33 -10.83 -11.76
N GLY A 164 -3.62 -11.71 -12.49
CA GLY A 164 -4.14 -12.38 -13.67
C GLY A 164 -5.39 -13.22 -13.39
N SER A 165 -5.40 -13.97 -12.29
CA SER A 165 -6.56 -14.76 -11.86
C SER A 165 -7.76 -13.87 -11.50
N THR A 166 -7.51 -12.75 -10.83
CA THR A 166 -8.56 -11.77 -10.49
C THR A 166 -9.15 -11.12 -11.73
N MET A 167 -8.31 -10.75 -12.70
CA MET A 167 -8.76 -10.18 -13.97
C MET A 167 -9.62 -11.17 -14.77
N ALA A 168 -9.25 -12.45 -14.79
CA ALA A 168 -10.04 -13.49 -15.45
C ALA A 168 -11.44 -13.61 -14.82
N LEU A 169 -11.51 -13.71 -13.48
CA LEU A 169 -12.77 -13.78 -12.75
C LEU A 169 -13.67 -12.56 -13.00
N LEU A 170 -13.10 -11.34 -12.96
CA LEU A 170 -13.83 -10.11 -13.24
C LEU A 170 -14.30 -10.05 -14.70
N GLY A 171 -13.51 -10.59 -15.64
CA GLY A 171 -13.89 -10.75 -17.04
C GLY A 171 -15.11 -11.64 -17.21
N GLU A 172 -15.11 -12.82 -16.61
CA GLU A 172 -16.25 -13.77 -16.62
C GLU A 172 -17.50 -13.16 -15.97
N GLN A 173 -17.35 -12.46 -14.85
CA GLN A 173 -18.46 -11.76 -14.19
C GLN A 173 -19.04 -10.66 -15.08
N ARG A 174 -18.19 -9.87 -15.76
CA ARG A 174 -18.65 -8.83 -16.68
C ARG A 174 -19.43 -9.44 -17.84
N GLU A 175 -18.92 -10.48 -18.48
CA GLU A 175 -19.59 -11.15 -19.61
C GLU A 175 -20.94 -11.76 -19.20
N SER A 176 -21.00 -12.38 -18.02
CA SER A 176 -22.24 -12.89 -17.44
C SER A 176 -23.28 -11.78 -17.19
N LEU A 177 -22.85 -10.66 -16.61
CA LEU A 177 -23.72 -9.50 -16.37
C LEU A 177 -24.16 -8.83 -17.67
N GLU A 178 -23.30 -8.72 -18.67
CA GLU A 178 -23.62 -8.19 -19.98
C GLU A 178 -24.66 -9.08 -20.69
N THR A 179 -24.48 -10.39 -20.62
CA THR A 179 -25.44 -11.37 -21.17
C THR A 179 -26.80 -11.25 -20.46
N LEU A 180 -26.80 -11.16 -19.13
CA LEU A 180 -28.03 -10.98 -18.35
C LEU A 180 -28.73 -9.67 -18.70
N LEU A 181 -27.99 -8.55 -18.79
CA LEU A 181 -28.54 -7.25 -19.15
C LEU A 181 -29.08 -7.24 -20.58
N CYS A 182 -28.41 -7.90 -21.52
CA CYS A 182 -28.89 -8.05 -22.89
C CYS A 182 -30.21 -8.83 -22.91
N GLY A 183 -30.30 -9.96 -22.20
CA GLY A 183 -31.52 -10.75 -22.06
C GLY A 183 -32.66 -9.98 -21.38
N LEU A 184 -32.37 -9.19 -20.35
CA LEU A 184 -33.38 -8.37 -19.67
C LEU A 184 -33.86 -7.18 -20.54
N ARG A 185 -32.98 -6.62 -21.37
CA ARG A 185 -33.31 -5.55 -22.33
C ARG A 185 -34.12 -6.07 -23.51
N ASP A 186 -33.98 -7.34 -23.91
CA ASP A 186 -34.85 -7.97 -24.91
C ASP A 186 -34.95 -7.15 -26.22
N GLY A 187 -33.80 -6.64 -26.69
CA GLY A 187 -33.68 -5.83 -27.90
C GLY A 187 -33.87 -4.31 -27.72
N PHE A 188 -34.21 -3.83 -26.52
CA PHE A 188 -34.32 -2.39 -26.23
C PHE A 188 -32.97 -1.76 -25.86
N ASP A 189 -32.78 -0.48 -26.19
CA ASP A 189 -31.56 0.24 -25.86
C ASP A 189 -31.47 0.52 -24.37
N THR A 190 -32.53 0.44 -23.57
CA THR A 190 -32.42 0.48 -22.12
C THR A 190 -33.50 -0.37 -21.46
N LEU A 191 -33.28 -0.78 -20.21
CA LEU A 191 -34.34 -1.40 -19.41
C LEU A 191 -35.52 -0.44 -19.21
N HIS A 192 -35.26 0.86 -19.19
CA HIS A 192 -36.29 1.88 -19.03
C HIS A 192 -37.21 1.91 -20.25
N GLU A 193 -36.66 1.94 -21.46
CA GLU A 193 -37.47 1.86 -22.70
C GLU A 193 -38.31 0.58 -22.78
N ARG A 194 -37.78 -0.56 -22.35
CA ARG A 194 -38.57 -1.80 -22.28
C ARG A 194 -39.73 -1.68 -21.29
N ILE A 195 -39.47 -1.11 -20.11
CA ILE A 195 -40.50 -0.88 -19.09
C ILE A 195 -41.58 0.07 -19.61
N ASP A 196 -41.19 1.14 -20.29
CA ASP A 196 -42.12 2.10 -20.88
C ASP A 196 -42.97 1.46 -21.97
N ALA A 197 -42.35 0.67 -22.86
CA ALA A 197 -43.06 -0.08 -23.89
C ALA A 197 -44.06 -1.10 -23.30
N LEU A 198 -43.65 -1.87 -22.28
CA LEU A 198 -44.54 -2.81 -21.59
C LEU A 198 -45.68 -2.09 -20.84
N THR A 199 -45.38 -0.92 -20.27
CA THR A 199 -46.37 -0.08 -19.59
C THR A 199 -47.41 0.45 -20.59
N GLY A 200 -46.96 0.95 -21.75
CA GLY A 200 -47.84 1.37 -22.83
C GLY A 200 -48.69 0.22 -23.38
N HIS A 201 -48.13 -0.97 -23.58
CA HIS A 201 -48.90 -2.15 -23.98
C HIS A 201 -49.98 -2.50 -22.94
N ARG A 202 -49.66 -2.43 -21.65
CA ARG A 202 -50.63 -2.67 -20.57
C ARG A 202 -51.78 -1.65 -20.60
N GLU A 203 -51.47 -0.36 -20.79
CA GLU A 203 -52.47 0.71 -20.86
C GLU A 203 -53.40 0.56 -22.08
N LEU A 204 -52.85 0.16 -23.23
CA LEU A 204 -53.63 -0.15 -24.44
C LEU A 204 -54.58 -1.33 -24.20
N LEU A 205 -54.10 -2.40 -23.57
CA LEU A 205 -54.94 -3.56 -23.23
C LEU A 205 -56.04 -3.19 -22.24
N GLN A 206 -55.73 -2.40 -21.21
CA GLN A 206 -56.72 -1.90 -20.25
C GLN A 206 -57.79 -1.03 -20.94
N SER A 207 -57.38 -0.17 -21.87
CA SER A 207 -58.29 0.67 -22.65
C SER A 207 -59.19 -0.17 -23.57
N ALA A 208 -58.65 -1.21 -24.21
CA ALA A 208 -59.41 -2.13 -25.04
C ALA A 208 -60.45 -2.92 -24.22
N VAL A 209 -60.08 -3.40 -23.04
CA VAL A 209 -61.02 -4.08 -22.11
C VAL A 209 -62.12 -3.13 -21.66
N ALA A 210 -61.76 -1.90 -21.27
CA ALA A 210 -62.75 -0.89 -20.87
C ALA A 210 -63.71 -0.55 -22.01
N ALA A 211 -63.21 -0.37 -23.23
CA ALA A 211 -64.02 -0.12 -24.41
C ALA A 211 -64.97 -1.30 -24.72
N GLY A 212 -64.51 -2.54 -24.55
CA GLY A 212 -65.35 -3.73 -24.68
C GLY A 212 -66.53 -3.74 -23.70
N VAL A 213 -66.28 -3.42 -22.42
CA VAL A 213 -67.34 -3.29 -21.41
C VAL A 213 -68.32 -2.17 -21.75
N GLN A 214 -67.83 -1.02 -22.23
CA GLN A 214 -68.71 0.08 -22.63
C GLN A 214 -69.56 -0.27 -23.85
N LEU A 215 -69.01 -1.02 -24.81
CA LEU A 215 -69.75 -1.48 -25.98
C LEU A 215 -70.89 -2.42 -25.59
N GLU A 216 -70.65 -3.39 -24.70
CA GLU A 216 -71.72 -4.29 -24.25
C GLU A 216 -72.80 -3.53 -23.47
N ARG A 217 -72.42 -2.61 -22.58
CA ARG A 217 -73.40 -1.74 -21.89
C ARG A 217 -74.19 -0.87 -22.86
N ALA A 218 -73.56 -0.34 -23.90
CA ALA A 218 -74.24 0.46 -24.90
C ALA A 218 -75.22 -0.38 -25.75
N ARG A 219 -74.88 -1.66 -26.02
CA ARG A 219 -75.79 -2.61 -26.68
C ARG A 219 -76.99 -2.94 -25.79
N GLU A 220 -76.76 -3.31 -24.54
CA GLU A 220 -77.84 -3.57 -23.57
C GLU A 220 -78.76 -2.35 -23.43
N ALA A 221 -78.20 -1.15 -23.29
CA ALA A 221 -78.98 0.08 -23.20
C ALA A 221 -79.76 0.40 -24.49
N LEU A 222 -79.21 0.08 -25.66
CA LEU A 222 -79.90 0.22 -26.94
C LEU A 222 -81.07 -0.76 -27.06
N ASP A 223 -80.86 -2.02 -26.68
CA ASP A 223 -81.89 -3.06 -26.68
C ASP A 223 -83.03 -2.69 -25.72
N ASP A 224 -82.69 -2.28 -24.48
CA ASP A 224 -83.65 -1.82 -23.48
C ASP A 224 -84.42 -0.57 -23.94
N ALA A 225 -83.73 0.44 -24.49
CA ALA A 225 -84.35 1.66 -24.99
C ALA A 225 -85.26 1.39 -26.20
N SER A 226 -84.87 0.46 -27.09
CA SER A 226 -85.68 0.05 -28.24
C SER A 226 -86.95 -0.66 -27.77
N ALA A 227 -86.83 -1.61 -26.83
CA ALA A 227 -87.97 -2.31 -26.27
C ALA A 227 -88.92 -1.36 -25.49
N ALA A 228 -88.36 -0.41 -24.74
CA ALA A 228 -89.13 0.62 -24.04
C ALA A 228 -89.88 1.54 -25.02
N LEU A 229 -89.23 1.94 -26.12
CA LEU A 229 -89.85 2.74 -27.18
C LEU A 229 -90.98 1.97 -27.87
N GLU A 230 -90.76 0.71 -28.26
CA GLU A 230 -91.81 -0.13 -28.85
C GLU A 230 -93.02 -0.27 -27.92
N THR A 231 -92.77 -0.51 -26.63
CA THR A 231 -93.81 -0.62 -25.61
C THR A 231 -94.59 0.70 -25.46
N ALA A 232 -93.88 1.83 -25.41
CA ALA A 232 -94.50 3.16 -25.29
C ALA A 232 -95.30 3.53 -26.54
N LEU A 233 -94.80 3.24 -27.74
CA LEU A 233 -95.53 3.48 -29.00
C LEU A 233 -96.82 2.67 -29.05
N ALA A 234 -96.74 1.37 -28.75
CA ALA A 234 -97.92 0.50 -28.72
C ALA A 234 -98.96 0.94 -27.68
N ALA A 235 -98.52 1.30 -26.46
CA ALA A 235 -99.41 1.77 -25.40
C ALA A 235 -100.15 3.07 -25.75
N ASN A 236 -99.53 3.94 -26.58
CA ASN A 236 -100.09 5.21 -27.00
C ASN A 236 -100.71 5.16 -28.42
N GLY A 237 -100.80 3.97 -29.04
CA GLY A 237 -101.47 3.78 -30.32
C GLY A 237 -100.70 4.28 -31.55
N PHE A 238 -99.38 4.40 -31.47
CA PHE A 238 -98.51 4.80 -32.59
C PHE A 238 -97.81 3.58 -33.21
N ASP A 239 -97.85 3.48 -34.53
CA ASP A 239 -97.16 2.39 -35.26
C ASP A 239 -95.65 2.62 -35.41
N THR A 240 -95.20 3.89 -35.43
CA THR A 240 -93.79 4.24 -35.59
C THR A 240 -93.41 5.48 -34.77
N ALA A 241 -92.13 5.58 -34.42
CA ALA A 241 -91.59 6.75 -33.72
C ALA A 241 -91.72 8.05 -34.54
N ASP A 242 -91.68 7.97 -35.88
CA ASP A 242 -91.89 9.14 -36.74
C ASP A 242 -93.33 9.63 -36.71
N ALA A 243 -94.30 8.71 -36.67
CA ALA A 243 -95.71 9.07 -36.48
C ALA A 243 -95.93 9.78 -35.13
N ALA A 244 -95.35 9.24 -34.04
CA ALA A 244 -95.42 9.89 -32.73
C ALA A 244 -94.77 11.28 -32.73
N ARG A 245 -93.63 11.44 -33.41
CA ARG A 245 -92.94 12.74 -33.52
C ARG A 245 -93.73 13.79 -34.28
N LEU A 246 -94.53 13.40 -35.28
CA LEU A 246 -95.37 14.34 -36.03
C LEU A 246 -96.54 14.89 -35.20
N GLU A 247 -97.02 14.12 -34.22
CA GLU A 247 -98.07 14.56 -33.30
C GLU A 247 -97.52 15.36 -32.09
N ILE A 248 -96.20 15.52 -31.98
CA ILE A 248 -95.61 16.41 -30.97
C ILE A 248 -96.00 17.84 -31.33
N LEU A 249 -96.88 18.41 -30.51
CA LEU A 249 -97.25 19.82 -30.60
C LEU A 249 -96.00 20.68 -30.41
N ASP A 250 -95.89 21.73 -31.23
CA ASP A 250 -94.86 22.73 -30.99
C ASP A 250 -95.10 23.45 -29.65
N GLU A 251 -94.03 24.05 -29.14
CA GLU A 251 -94.01 24.69 -27.82
C GLU A 251 -95.07 25.79 -27.68
N GLN A 252 -95.40 26.48 -28.78
CA GLN A 252 -96.38 27.55 -28.78
C GLN A 252 -97.82 27.01 -28.69
N HIS A 253 -98.13 25.94 -29.44
CA HIS A 253 -99.42 25.27 -29.37
C HIS A 253 -99.63 24.59 -28.02
N ALA A 254 -98.62 23.92 -27.48
CA ALA A 254 -98.66 23.30 -26.15
C ALA A 254 -98.92 24.36 -25.06
N ALA A 255 -98.16 25.47 -25.06
CA ALA A 255 -98.32 26.54 -24.07
C ALA A 255 -99.73 27.19 -24.11
N ARG A 256 -100.31 27.33 -25.31
CA ARG A 256 -101.68 27.84 -25.47
C ARG A 256 -102.72 26.90 -24.87
N LEU A 257 -102.56 25.59 -25.07
CA LEU A 257 -103.48 24.60 -24.50
C LEU A 257 -103.33 24.50 -22.98
N ASP A 258 -102.10 24.50 -22.46
CA ASP A 258 -101.85 24.53 -21.02
C ASP A 258 -102.43 25.75 -20.34
N GLU A 259 -102.33 26.93 -20.97
CA GLU A 259 -102.96 28.15 -20.45
C GLU A 259 -104.48 28.03 -20.49
N ALA A 260 -105.06 27.47 -21.55
CA ALA A 260 -106.50 27.23 -21.62
C ALA A 260 -106.99 26.26 -20.55
N ILE A 261 -106.24 25.18 -20.29
CA ILE A 261 -106.53 24.21 -19.22
C ILE A 261 -106.43 24.89 -17.86
N ARG A 262 -105.32 25.58 -17.56
CA ARG A 262 -105.13 26.29 -16.29
C ARG A 262 -106.21 27.33 -16.06
N SER A 263 -106.63 28.05 -17.10
CA SER A 263 -107.74 28.99 -17.03
C SER A 263 -109.06 28.27 -16.70
N ALA A 264 -109.34 27.14 -17.33
CA ALA A 264 -110.54 26.35 -17.07
C ALA A 264 -110.54 25.73 -15.66
N GLU A 265 -109.40 25.21 -15.19
CA GLU A 265 -109.24 24.67 -13.83
C GLU A 265 -109.40 25.76 -12.78
N THR A 266 -108.81 26.93 -13.00
CA THR A 266 -108.95 28.10 -12.12
C THR A 266 -110.42 28.53 -12.02
N GLU A 267 -111.11 28.58 -13.17
CA GLU A 267 -112.53 28.92 -13.18
C GLU A 267 -113.38 27.84 -12.51
N SER A 268 -113.08 26.56 -12.73
CA SER A 268 -113.75 25.45 -12.04
C SER A 268 -113.53 25.50 -10.53
N ALA A 269 -112.33 25.84 -10.05
CA ALA A 269 -112.03 26.00 -8.64
C ALA A 269 -112.79 27.20 -8.04
N ARG A 270 -112.88 28.33 -8.76
CA ARG A 270 -113.70 29.48 -8.35
C ARG A 270 -115.18 29.13 -8.27
N LEU A 271 -115.70 28.39 -9.24
CA LEU A 271 -117.08 27.93 -9.23
C LEU A 271 -117.33 26.98 -8.04
N ALA A 272 -116.40 26.05 -7.78
CA ALA A 272 -116.49 25.17 -6.61
C ALA A 272 -116.51 25.96 -5.29
N GLU A 273 -115.61 26.94 -5.13
CA GLU A 273 -115.59 27.84 -3.96
C GLU A 273 -116.88 28.66 -3.83
N LEU A 274 -117.42 29.15 -4.96
CA LEU A 274 -118.70 29.85 -4.98
C LEU A 274 -119.84 28.93 -4.51
N PHE A 275 -119.91 27.67 -4.98
CA PHE A 275 -120.90 26.70 -4.52
C PHE A 275 -120.72 26.30 -3.04
N GLU A 276 -119.51 26.45 -2.48
CA GLU A 276 -119.22 26.27 -1.05
C GLU A 276 -119.47 27.52 -0.21
N SER A 277 -119.76 28.67 -0.83
CA SER A 277 -120.02 29.92 -0.11
C SER A 277 -121.21 29.80 0.84
N GLU A 278 -121.08 30.39 2.02
CA GLU A 278 -122.06 30.28 3.10
C GLU A 278 -123.45 30.76 2.65
N ASP A 279 -123.51 31.81 1.82
CA ASP A 279 -124.74 32.34 1.25
C ASP A 279 -125.43 31.34 0.30
N LEU A 280 -124.68 30.65 -0.58
CA LEU A 280 -125.27 29.67 -1.50
C LEU A 280 -125.60 28.35 -0.82
N VAL A 281 -124.80 27.92 0.17
CA VAL A 281 -125.10 26.76 1.01
C VAL A 281 -126.33 27.02 1.88
N LEU A 282 -126.47 28.24 2.43
CA LEU A 282 -127.64 28.65 3.20
C LEU A 282 -128.86 28.75 2.29
N ALA A 283 -128.77 29.42 1.14
CA ALA A 283 -129.87 29.49 0.17
C ALA A 283 -130.30 28.11 -0.34
N ALA A 284 -129.35 27.17 -0.54
CA ALA A 284 -129.67 25.80 -0.89
C ALA A 284 -130.37 25.04 0.25
N LYS A 285 -129.96 25.25 1.51
CA LYS A 285 -130.64 24.68 2.70
C LYS A 285 -132.04 25.27 2.88
N GLU A 286 -132.19 26.59 2.79
CA GLU A 286 -133.48 27.29 2.87
C GLU A 286 -134.44 26.79 1.79
N ALA A 287 -133.99 26.73 0.53
CA ALA A 287 -134.77 26.16 -0.57
C ALA A 287 -135.16 24.68 -0.35
N GLN A 288 -134.28 23.89 0.28
CA GLN A 288 -134.54 22.47 0.55
C GLN A 288 -135.52 22.23 1.71
N ILE A 289 -135.61 23.17 2.66
CA ILE A 289 -136.55 23.12 3.81
C ILE A 289 -137.89 23.82 3.46
N GLY A 290 -138.02 24.35 2.23
CA GLY A 290 -139.23 25.03 1.75
C GLY A 290 -139.34 26.49 2.18
N GLU A 291 -138.28 27.04 2.77
CA GLU A 291 -138.12 28.47 3.05
C GLU A 291 -137.64 29.15 1.77
N VAL A 292 -138.54 29.25 0.81
CA VAL A 292 -138.31 30.01 -0.41
C VAL A 292 -138.59 31.49 -0.07
N PRO A 293 -137.77 32.45 -0.53
CA PRO A 293 -138.03 33.86 -0.28
C PRO A 293 -139.48 34.22 -0.64
N LEU A 294 -140.19 34.83 0.31
CA LEU A 294 -141.57 35.25 0.16
C LEU A 294 -141.72 36.06 -1.13
N THR A 295 -142.76 35.76 -1.90
CA THR A 295 -143.03 36.57 -3.09
C THR A 295 -143.34 38.00 -2.66
N ALA A 296 -143.03 38.99 -3.51
CA ALA A 296 -143.25 40.40 -3.20
C ALA A 296 -144.70 40.72 -2.75
N VAL A 297 -145.66 39.88 -3.15
CA VAL A 297 -147.07 39.96 -2.76
C VAL A 297 -147.31 39.44 -1.34
N GLU A 298 -146.68 38.34 -0.95
CA GLU A 298 -146.81 37.73 0.39
C GLU A 298 -146.11 38.58 1.47
N LEU A 299 -144.95 39.17 1.14
CA LEU A 299 -144.23 40.08 2.04
C LEU A 299 -145.06 41.34 2.34
N ALA A 300 -145.68 41.93 1.31
CA ALA A 300 -146.52 43.12 1.45
C ALA A 300 -147.80 42.85 2.28
N ALA A 301 -148.36 41.63 2.20
CA ALA A 301 -149.50 41.23 3.01
C ALA A 301 -149.14 41.10 4.51
N LEU A 302 -147.98 40.50 4.82
CA LEU A 302 -147.47 40.37 6.20
C LEU A 302 -147.16 41.74 6.84
N GLU A 303 -146.60 42.69 6.08
CA GLU A 303 -146.41 44.06 6.56
C GLU A 303 -147.73 44.76 6.89
N GLN A 304 -148.76 44.53 6.08
CA GLN A 304 -150.10 45.11 6.28
C GLN A 304 -150.82 44.51 7.50
N ASP A 305 -150.65 43.21 7.74
CA ASP A 305 -151.19 42.52 8.91
C ASP A 305 -150.44 42.86 10.20
N ALA A 306 -149.11 43.04 10.14
CA ALA A 306 -148.32 43.56 11.26
C ALA A 306 -148.74 44.99 11.65
N GLY A 307 -148.98 45.86 10.66
CA GLY A 307 -149.51 47.21 10.89
C GLY A 307 -150.89 47.21 11.57
N ARG A 308 -151.78 46.30 11.18
CA ARG A 308 -153.10 46.13 11.84
C ARG A 308 -152.99 45.60 13.26
N ALA A 309 -152.06 44.67 13.51
CA ALA A 309 -151.81 44.12 14.83
C ALA A 309 -151.26 45.20 15.79
N GLU A 310 -150.34 46.05 15.34
CA GLU A 310 -149.80 47.16 16.13
C GLU A 310 -150.88 48.20 16.49
N GLU A 311 -151.77 48.53 15.55
CA GLU A 311 -152.88 49.44 15.78
C GLU A 311 -153.92 48.87 16.76
N THR A 312 -154.10 47.54 16.75
CA THR A 312 -154.97 46.82 17.69
C THR A 312 -154.35 46.77 19.09
N ALA A 313 -153.04 46.56 19.20
CA ALA A 313 -152.31 46.61 20.46
C ALA A 313 -152.39 48.01 21.10
N ARG A 314 -152.19 49.08 20.32
CA ARG A 314 -152.34 50.47 20.81
C ARG A 314 -153.75 50.77 21.30
N ARG A 315 -154.80 50.23 20.66
CA ARG A 315 -156.19 50.38 21.12
C ARG A 315 -156.48 49.63 22.42
N LEU A 316 -155.91 48.44 22.60
CA LEU A 316 -156.05 47.66 23.83
C LEU A 316 -155.28 48.30 25.00
N ASP A 317 -154.11 48.88 24.75
CA ASP A 317 -153.35 49.65 25.74
C ASP A 317 -154.09 50.94 26.16
N LEU A 318 -154.73 51.64 25.20
CA LEU A 318 -155.57 52.81 25.50
C LEU A 318 -156.82 52.45 26.33
N ALA A 319 -157.41 51.28 26.05
CA ALA A 319 -158.57 50.76 26.78
C ALA A 319 -158.20 50.27 28.20
N ALA A 320 -157.01 49.69 28.38
CA ALA A 320 -156.47 49.31 29.68
C ALA A 320 -156.11 50.53 30.54
N GLY A 321 -155.60 51.61 29.92
CA GLY A 321 -155.28 52.87 30.62
C GLY A 321 -156.51 53.65 31.12
N LEU A 322 -157.67 53.52 30.48
CA LEU A 322 -158.92 54.21 30.86
C LEU A 322 -159.73 53.45 31.94
N ALA A 323 -159.41 52.18 32.21
CA ALA A 323 -160.05 51.35 33.24
C ALA A 323 -159.37 51.45 34.63
N ALA A 324 -158.31 52.26 34.77
CA ALA A 324 -157.52 52.43 36.00
C ALA A 324 -157.73 53.79 36.70
N ARG A 325 -158.90 54.44 36.52
CA ARG A 325 -159.34 55.61 37.32
C ARG A 325 -160.68 55.36 37.97
#